data_AF-A0A973EEC5-F1
#
_entry.id   AF-A0A973EEC5-F1
#
_cell.length_a   1.000
_cell.length_b   1.000
_cell.length_c   1.000
_cell.angle_alpha   90.00
_cell.angle_beta   90.00
_cell.angle_gamma   90.00
#
_symmetry.space_group_name_H-M   'P 1'
#
loop_
_entity.id
_entity.type
_entity.pdbx_description
1 polymer ?
#
loop_
_entity_poly.entity_id
_entity_poly.type
_entity_poly.pdbx_seq_one_letter_code
_entity_poly.pdbx_strand_id
1 'polypeptide(L)'
;MMDLYDGLTARLRTIGDWFWPTGLRLIMFWEFWEAGVAKYQGENWFASIPWADWQKGFPFPFDRLSNDLNWLAATWGELILAVMILFGLGTRFAALSLIIVTGVATAAVHWPADYAGLSGLWEGYVITAKDAGNYKLPLLFVLMLLPLVFYGGGKLSLDHLLIKLSNRSGRLEDRTGDLQALGLALFVLAMAVVWVEPSWGIGLLVGSTAALLLPQFMSNPLRS
;
A
#
# COMPACT_ATOMS: atom_id res chain seq x y z
N MET A 1 16.38 23.87 29.63
CA MET A 1 15.90 22.47 29.43
C MET A 1 14.98 22.38 28.21
N MET A 2 13.98 23.27 28.07
CA MET A 2 13.14 23.34 26.86
C MET A 2 13.93 23.67 25.59
N ASP A 3 14.87 24.63 25.62
CA ASP A 3 15.67 24.96 24.42
C ASP A 3 16.54 23.81 23.89
N LEU A 4 17.08 22.99 24.80
CA LEU A 4 17.84 21.80 24.43
C LEU A 4 16.92 20.76 23.77
N TYR A 5 15.75 20.52 24.36
CA TYR A 5 14.75 19.60 23.81
C TYR A 5 14.27 20.06 22.42
N ASP A 6 13.93 21.33 22.27
CA ASP A 6 13.48 21.90 21.00
C ASP A 6 14.59 21.84 19.94
N GLY A 7 15.83 22.15 20.34
CA GLY A 7 17.00 22.02 19.48
C GLY A 7 17.27 20.58 19.03
N LEU A 8 17.14 19.59 19.91
CA LEU A 8 17.31 18.18 19.58
C LEU A 8 16.19 17.69 18.66
N THR A 9 14.93 17.97 19.00
CA THR A 9 13.77 17.52 18.21
C THR A 9 13.73 18.14 16.82
N ALA A 10 14.12 19.42 16.66
CA ALA A 10 14.24 20.05 15.35
C ALA A 10 15.24 19.31 14.45
N ARG A 11 16.41 18.96 14.98
CA ARG A 11 17.44 18.20 14.23
C ARG A 11 16.97 16.80 13.87
N LEU A 12 16.30 16.11 14.80
CA LEU A 12 15.70 14.79 14.55
C LEU A 12 14.63 14.85 13.45
N ARG A 13 13.78 15.88 13.43
CA ARG A 13 12.80 16.09 12.35
C ARG A 13 13.49 16.25 10.99
N THR A 14 14.54 17.08 10.91
CA THR A 14 15.29 17.29 9.68
C THR A 14 15.90 16.01 9.13
N ILE A 15 16.54 15.21 9.99
CA ILE A 15 17.13 13.93 9.61
C ILE A 15 16.05 12.88 9.32
N GLY A 16 14.92 12.93 10.04
CA GLY A 16 13.78 12.05 9.85
C GLY A 16 13.28 12.01 8.41
N ASP A 17 13.18 13.17 7.74
CA ASP A 17 12.75 13.27 6.32
C ASP A 17 13.61 12.45 5.34
N TRP A 18 14.82 12.04 5.74
CA TRP A 18 15.72 11.19 4.98
C TRP A 18 15.57 9.72 5.37
N PHE A 19 15.54 9.45 6.68
CA PHE A 19 15.66 8.10 7.21
C PHE A 19 14.38 7.29 7.14
N TRP A 20 13.26 7.79 7.65
CA TRP A 20 12.07 6.95 7.79
C TRP A 20 11.49 6.50 6.43
N PRO A 21 11.41 7.34 5.37
CA PRO A 21 10.89 6.88 4.09
C PRO A 21 11.86 5.89 3.44
N THR A 22 13.17 6.09 3.63
CA THR A 22 14.19 5.19 3.10
C THR A 22 14.18 3.85 3.82
N GLY A 23 14.04 3.83 5.15
CA GLY A 23 13.91 2.60 5.93
C GLY A 23 12.69 1.78 5.51
N LEU A 24 11.53 2.41 5.34
CA LEU A 24 10.33 1.74 4.84
C LEU A 24 10.52 1.20 3.42
N ARG A 25 11.17 1.96 2.53
CA ARG A 25 11.48 1.48 1.17
C ARG A 25 12.42 0.28 1.19
N LEU A 26 13.45 0.27 2.04
CA LEU A 26 14.41 -0.83 2.11
C LEU A 26 13.78 -2.12 2.64
N ILE A 27 13.03 -2.06 3.73
CA ILE A 27 12.36 -3.25 4.26
C ILE A 27 11.30 -3.75 3.28
N MET A 28 10.54 -2.85 2.66
CA MET A 28 9.52 -3.28 1.70
C MET A 28 10.10 -3.83 0.41
N PHE A 29 11.22 -3.27 -0.07
CA PHE A 29 11.98 -3.89 -1.15
C PHE A 29 12.37 -5.32 -0.80
N TRP A 30 12.95 -5.55 0.38
CA TRP A 30 13.40 -6.88 0.79
C TRP A 30 12.26 -7.90 0.74
N GLU A 31 11.15 -7.62 1.42
CA GLU A 31 10.03 -8.56 1.55
C GLU A 31 9.39 -8.90 0.19
N PHE A 32 9.15 -7.90 -0.67
CA PHE A 32 8.56 -8.15 -1.99
C PHE A 32 9.56 -8.73 -2.99
N TRP A 33 10.85 -8.40 -2.88
CA TRP A 33 11.89 -9.01 -3.69
C TRP A 33 12.02 -10.50 -3.38
N GLU A 34 12.07 -10.87 -2.10
CA GLU A 34 12.12 -12.26 -1.67
C GLU A 34 10.88 -13.04 -2.15
N ALA A 35 9.68 -12.47 -1.97
CA ALA A 35 8.44 -13.07 -2.44
C ALA A 35 8.40 -13.27 -3.97
N GLY A 36 8.88 -12.27 -4.73
CA GLY A 36 8.95 -12.32 -6.19
C GLY A 36 9.99 -13.32 -6.69
N VAL A 37 11.18 -13.37 -6.09
CA VAL A 37 12.22 -14.34 -6.43
C VAL A 37 11.76 -15.77 -6.14
N ALA A 38 11.08 -15.99 -5.00
CA ALA A 38 10.52 -17.29 -4.66
C ALA A 38 9.50 -17.78 -5.72
N LYS A 39 8.68 -16.88 -6.28
CA LYS A 39 7.77 -17.23 -7.38
C LYS A 39 8.48 -17.39 -8.72
N TYR A 40 9.51 -16.60 -8.99
CA TYR A 40 10.29 -16.70 -10.22
C TYR A 40 11.07 -18.03 -10.32
N GLN A 41 11.59 -18.51 -9.20
CA GLN A 41 12.37 -19.76 -9.12
C GLN A 41 11.53 -20.99 -8.76
N GLY A 42 10.30 -20.78 -8.28
CA GLY A 42 9.41 -21.84 -7.82
C GLY A 42 8.44 -22.35 -8.88
N GLU A 43 7.63 -23.33 -8.48
CA GLU A 43 6.55 -23.88 -9.29
C GLU A 43 5.24 -23.15 -9.02
N ASN A 44 4.42 -22.99 -10.07
CA ASN A 44 3.13 -22.29 -9.96
C ASN A 44 2.13 -23.09 -9.13
N TRP A 45 2.03 -22.75 -7.84
CA TRP A 45 1.10 -23.37 -6.91
C TRP A 45 -0.30 -22.74 -6.92
N PHE A 46 -0.56 -21.69 -7.72
CA PHE A 46 -1.86 -21.00 -7.73
C PHE A 46 -3.01 -21.92 -8.18
N ALA A 47 -2.72 -22.96 -8.95
CA ALA A 47 -3.70 -23.98 -9.33
C ALA A 47 -4.22 -24.82 -8.15
N SER A 48 -3.53 -24.77 -7.01
CA SER A 48 -3.95 -25.45 -5.78
C SER A 48 -4.76 -24.54 -4.86
N ILE A 49 -4.97 -23.26 -5.21
CA ILE A 49 -5.79 -22.33 -4.41
C ILE A 49 -7.26 -22.50 -4.80
N PRO A 50 -8.20 -22.51 -3.83
CA PRO A 50 -7.96 -22.62 -2.38
C PRO A 50 -7.55 -24.05 -2.00
N TRP A 51 -6.51 -24.20 -1.16
CA TRP A 51 -6.06 -25.52 -0.67
C TRP A 51 -6.60 -25.86 0.72
N ALA A 52 -7.29 -24.92 1.35
CA ALA A 52 -7.92 -25.09 2.65
C ALA A 52 -9.35 -24.57 2.60
N ASP A 53 -10.27 -25.24 3.31
CA ASP A 53 -11.70 -24.94 3.28
C ASP A 53 -12.05 -23.53 3.81
N TRP A 54 -11.15 -22.93 4.58
CA TRP A 54 -11.31 -21.56 5.10
C TRP A 54 -10.83 -20.47 4.13
N GLN A 55 -10.24 -20.82 2.99
CA GLN A 55 -9.81 -19.87 1.96
C GLN A 55 -10.89 -19.72 0.88
N LYS A 56 -11.15 -18.49 0.44
CA LYS A 56 -12.09 -18.21 -0.66
C LYS A 56 -11.46 -18.31 -2.06
N GLY A 57 -10.13 -18.30 -2.16
CA GLY A 57 -9.40 -18.21 -3.43
C GLY A 57 -9.39 -16.82 -4.05
N PHE A 58 -8.95 -16.71 -5.31
CA PHE A 58 -8.77 -15.40 -5.94
C PHE A 58 -10.07 -14.58 -5.94
N PRO A 59 -10.04 -13.33 -5.45
CA PRO A 59 -11.21 -12.46 -5.48
C PRO A 59 -11.40 -11.85 -6.87
N PHE A 60 -12.62 -11.39 -7.17
CA PHE A 60 -12.88 -10.62 -8.40
C PHE A 60 -11.97 -9.37 -8.51
N PRO A 61 -11.47 -9.02 -9.71
CA PRO A 61 -11.63 -9.71 -11.00
C PRO A 61 -10.56 -10.78 -11.29
N PHE A 62 -9.69 -11.08 -10.31
CA PHE A 62 -8.58 -12.03 -10.48
C PHE A 62 -9.06 -13.48 -10.55
N ASP A 63 -10.28 -13.77 -10.08
CA ASP A 63 -11.00 -15.04 -10.31
C ASP A 63 -11.25 -15.35 -11.80
N ARG A 64 -11.24 -14.33 -12.67
CA ARG A 64 -11.45 -14.49 -14.12
C ARG A 64 -10.17 -14.71 -14.90
N LEU A 65 -9.02 -14.53 -14.27
CA LEU A 65 -7.72 -14.76 -14.89
C LEU A 65 -7.31 -16.23 -14.71
N SER A 66 -6.54 -16.77 -15.65
CA SER A 66 -5.93 -18.08 -15.44
C SER A 66 -4.89 -18.02 -14.31
N ASN A 67 -4.63 -19.17 -13.70
CA ASN A 67 -3.60 -19.28 -12.66
C ASN A 67 -2.22 -18.85 -13.16
N ASP A 68 -1.89 -19.11 -14.42
CA ASP A 68 -0.63 -18.67 -15.04
C ASP A 68 -0.56 -17.15 -15.19
N LEU A 69 -1.66 -16.50 -15.57
CA LEU A 69 -1.70 -15.04 -15.67
C LEU A 69 -1.60 -14.38 -14.29
N ASN A 70 -2.31 -14.92 -13.29
CA ASN A 70 -2.19 -14.45 -11.91
C ASN A 70 -0.75 -14.65 -11.38
N TRP A 71 -0.13 -15.81 -11.65
CA TRP A 71 1.23 -16.10 -11.24
C TRP A 71 2.24 -15.15 -11.88
N LEU A 72 2.13 -14.95 -13.19
CA LEU A 72 3.00 -14.03 -13.94
C LEU A 72 2.85 -12.60 -13.42
N ALA A 73 1.62 -12.14 -13.22
CA ALA A 73 1.33 -10.79 -12.73
C ALA A 73 1.86 -10.58 -11.30
N ALA A 74 1.66 -11.54 -10.40
CA ALA A 74 2.17 -11.48 -9.03
C ALA A 74 3.71 -11.48 -9.02
N THR A 75 4.34 -12.41 -9.76
CA THR A 75 5.80 -12.53 -9.82
C THR A 75 6.47 -11.25 -10.33
N TRP A 76 6.07 -10.77 -11.50
CA TRP A 76 6.69 -9.59 -12.10
C TRP A 76 6.24 -8.29 -11.42
N GLY A 77 5.01 -8.25 -10.92
CA GLY A 77 4.52 -7.14 -10.10
C GLY A 77 5.40 -6.96 -8.86
N GLU A 78 5.60 -8.01 -8.08
CA GLU A 78 6.45 -7.98 -6.89
C GLU A 78 7.89 -7.58 -7.22
N LEU A 79 8.52 -8.20 -8.22
CA LEU A 79 9.91 -7.90 -8.59
C LEU A 79 10.12 -6.46 -9.08
N ILE A 80 9.30 -6.01 -10.04
CA ILE A 80 9.46 -4.68 -10.65
C ILE A 80 9.11 -3.59 -9.64
N LEU A 81 7.99 -3.74 -8.92
CA LEU A 81 7.54 -2.75 -7.95
C LEU A 81 8.46 -2.69 -6.73
N ALA A 82 9.06 -3.82 -6.31
CA ALA A 82 10.09 -3.82 -5.27
C ALA A 82 11.29 -2.97 -5.70
N VAL A 83 11.80 -3.13 -6.92
CA VAL A 83 12.92 -2.33 -7.44
C VAL A 83 12.54 -0.84 -7.55
N MET A 84 11.31 -0.54 -7.98
CA MET A 84 10.80 0.83 -8.00
C MET A 84 10.78 1.45 -6.60
N ILE A 85 10.32 0.70 -5.59
CA ILE A 85 10.34 1.13 -4.18
C ILE A 85 11.78 1.32 -3.66
N LEU A 86 12.70 0.40 -3.96
CA LEU A 86 14.10 0.47 -3.53
C LEU A 86 14.74 1.81 -3.91
N PHE A 87 14.58 2.20 -5.19
CA PHE A 87 15.14 3.46 -5.68
C PHE A 87 14.23 4.66 -5.44
N GLY A 88 12.98 4.43 -5.03
CA GLY A 88 11.97 5.48 -4.89
C GLY A 88 11.65 6.13 -6.23
N LEU A 89 11.45 5.31 -7.27
CA LEU A 89 11.04 5.73 -8.60
C LEU A 89 9.55 5.41 -8.79
N GLY A 90 8.72 6.44 -8.97
CA GLY A 90 7.27 6.27 -8.98
C GLY A 90 6.74 5.73 -7.66
N THR A 91 7.29 6.19 -6.53
CA THR A 91 7.09 5.59 -5.19
C THR A 91 5.62 5.42 -4.83
N ARG A 92 4.78 6.42 -5.11
CA ARG A 92 3.34 6.37 -4.78
C ARG A 92 2.60 5.32 -5.61
N PHE A 93 2.94 5.24 -6.90
CA PHE A 93 2.40 4.21 -7.79
C PHE A 93 2.83 2.83 -7.32
N ALA A 94 4.13 2.63 -7.10
CA ALA A 94 4.66 1.35 -6.66
C ALA A 94 4.08 0.90 -5.32
N ALA A 95 3.98 1.81 -4.34
CA ALA A 95 3.41 1.50 -3.03
C ALA A 95 1.92 1.15 -3.11
N LEU A 96 1.13 1.90 -3.89
CA LEU A 96 -0.28 1.58 -4.08
C LEU A 96 -0.48 0.25 -4.81
N SER A 97 0.32 -0.03 -5.83
CA SER A 97 0.29 -1.32 -6.54
C SER A 97 0.66 -2.48 -5.63
N LEU A 98 1.65 -2.33 -4.75
CA LEU A 98 2.01 -3.35 -3.76
C LEU A 98 0.93 -3.52 -2.68
N ILE A 99 0.21 -2.46 -2.29
CA ILE A 99 -0.99 -2.58 -1.44
C ILE A 99 -2.03 -3.44 -2.14
N ILE A 100 -2.27 -3.24 -3.44
CA ILE A 100 -3.22 -4.05 -4.21
C ILE A 100 -2.76 -5.52 -4.28
N VAL A 101 -1.50 -5.77 -4.63
CA VAL A 101 -0.92 -7.13 -4.65
C VAL A 101 -1.10 -7.81 -3.29
N THR A 102 -0.78 -7.10 -2.21
CA THR A 102 -0.94 -7.58 -0.83
C THR A 102 -2.40 -7.85 -0.50
N GLY A 103 -3.33 -6.96 -0.86
CA GLY A 103 -4.76 -7.10 -0.61
C GLY A 103 -5.35 -8.31 -1.34
N VAL A 104 -4.98 -8.53 -2.60
CA VAL A 104 -5.42 -9.69 -3.39
C VAL A 104 -4.85 -10.99 -2.82
N ALA A 105 -3.56 -11.04 -2.52
CA ALA A 105 -2.94 -12.20 -1.88
C ALA A 105 -3.57 -12.50 -0.51
N THR A 106 -3.84 -11.45 0.28
CA THR A 106 -4.50 -11.58 1.58
C THR A 106 -5.87 -12.20 1.41
N ALA A 107 -6.69 -11.62 0.54
CA ALA A 107 -8.01 -12.14 0.24
C ALA A 107 -7.99 -13.58 -0.29
N ALA A 108 -6.99 -13.95 -1.09
CA ALA A 108 -6.91 -15.28 -1.69
C ALA A 108 -6.55 -16.37 -0.70
N VAL A 109 -5.54 -16.14 0.17
CA VAL A 109 -4.93 -17.21 0.97
C VAL A 109 -4.70 -16.88 2.46
N HIS A 110 -4.89 -15.63 2.91
CA HIS A 110 -4.63 -15.23 4.31
C HIS A 110 -5.85 -14.68 5.06
N TRP A 111 -6.96 -14.42 4.38
CA TRP A 111 -8.20 -13.92 4.97
C TRP A 111 -9.18 -15.09 5.16
N PRO A 112 -9.87 -15.18 6.32
CA PRO A 112 -10.90 -16.20 6.51
C PRO A 112 -12.05 -15.98 5.53
N ALA A 113 -12.57 -17.06 4.94
CA ALA A 113 -13.72 -17.02 4.04
C ALA A 113 -14.98 -16.51 4.76
N ASP A 114 -15.16 -16.91 6.02
CA ASP A 114 -16.25 -16.49 6.89
C ASP A 114 -15.75 -16.24 8.32
N TYR A 115 -16.37 -15.27 9.01
CA TYR A 115 -16.10 -14.98 10.41
C TYR A 115 -17.33 -14.35 11.10
N ALA A 116 -17.60 -14.72 12.35
CA ALA A 116 -18.79 -14.28 13.10
C ALA A 116 -18.56 -12.98 13.91
N GLY A 117 -17.88 -11.99 13.30
CA GLY A 117 -17.58 -10.69 13.92
C GLY A 117 -16.11 -10.49 14.33
N LEU A 118 -15.84 -9.41 15.08
CA LEU A 118 -14.48 -8.95 15.38
C LEU A 118 -13.62 -9.95 16.15
N SER A 119 -14.22 -10.76 17.03
CA SER A 119 -13.49 -11.81 17.76
C SER A 119 -12.95 -12.89 16.80
N GLY A 120 -13.78 -13.32 15.84
CA GLY A 120 -13.36 -14.29 14.82
C GLY A 120 -12.31 -13.72 13.87
N LEU A 121 -12.38 -12.42 13.55
CA LEU A 121 -11.28 -11.77 12.82
C LEU A 121 -9.98 -11.80 13.62
N TRP A 122 -10.03 -11.46 14.91
CA TRP A 122 -8.84 -11.40 15.76
C TRP A 122 -8.07 -12.73 15.82
N GLU A 123 -8.77 -13.87 15.73
CA GLU A 123 -8.15 -15.20 15.64
C GLU A 123 -7.24 -15.35 14.41
N GLY A 124 -7.58 -14.71 13.29
CA GLY A 124 -6.77 -14.69 12.07
C GLY A 124 -5.60 -13.68 12.09
N TYR A 125 -5.48 -12.85 13.13
CA TYR A 125 -4.36 -11.92 13.33
C TYR A 125 -3.13 -12.62 13.93
N VAL A 126 -2.61 -13.60 13.18
CA VAL A 126 -1.50 -14.47 13.61
C VAL A 126 -0.46 -14.60 12.50
N ILE A 127 0.72 -15.15 12.85
CA ILE A 127 1.77 -15.55 11.89
C ILE A 127 1.97 -17.06 12.07
N THR A 128 1.23 -17.85 11.30
CA THR A 128 1.26 -19.32 11.36
C THR A 128 0.76 -19.89 10.05
N ALA A 129 1.25 -21.08 9.68
CA ALA A 129 0.71 -21.85 8.55
C ALA A 129 -0.51 -22.70 8.95
N LYS A 130 -0.93 -22.64 10.23
CA LYS A 130 -2.00 -23.43 10.82
C LYS A 130 -3.19 -22.52 11.12
N ASP A 131 -4.40 -23.09 11.02
CA ASP A 131 -5.68 -22.46 11.38
C ASP A 131 -6.19 -21.39 10.39
N ALA A 132 -7.37 -20.81 10.69
CA ALA A 132 -8.06 -19.87 9.82
C ALA A 132 -7.46 -18.45 9.92
N GLY A 133 -7.12 -17.88 8.76
CA GLY A 133 -6.46 -16.58 8.66
C GLY A 133 -4.94 -16.65 8.83
N ASN A 134 -4.23 -15.61 8.41
CA ASN A 134 -2.78 -15.41 8.61
C ASN A 134 -2.41 -14.00 8.11
N TYR A 135 -3.24 -13.00 8.42
CA TYR A 135 -3.18 -11.69 7.75
C TYR A 135 -2.34 -10.66 8.52
N LYS A 136 -1.71 -11.03 9.65
CA LYS A 136 -0.90 -10.11 10.44
C LYS A 136 0.25 -9.51 9.65
N LEU A 137 1.02 -10.32 8.94
CA LEU A 137 2.15 -9.85 8.13
C LEU A 137 1.67 -9.00 6.93
N PRO A 138 0.69 -9.45 6.12
CA PRO A 138 0.11 -8.60 5.08
C PRO A 138 -0.44 -7.25 5.58
N LEU A 139 -1.10 -7.23 6.75
CA LEU A 139 -1.58 -5.99 7.35
C LEU A 139 -0.42 -5.04 7.70
N LEU A 140 0.67 -5.57 8.27
CA LEU A 140 1.87 -4.77 8.54
C LEU A 140 2.46 -4.20 7.25
N PHE A 141 2.47 -4.96 6.16
CA PHE A 141 2.95 -4.47 4.86
C PHE A 141 2.11 -3.31 4.35
N VAL A 142 0.77 -3.44 4.38
CA VAL A 142 -0.14 -2.34 4.01
C VAL A 142 0.14 -1.11 4.88
N LEU A 143 0.25 -1.27 6.20
CA LEU A 143 0.54 -0.17 7.13
C LEU A 143 1.90 0.50 6.89
N MET A 144 2.91 -0.25 6.45
CA MET A 144 4.23 0.29 6.09
C MET A 144 4.24 0.96 4.71
N LEU A 145 3.39 0.53 3.77
CA LEU A 145 3.26 1.14 2.44
C LEU A 145 2.41 2.42 2.44
N LEU A 146 1.40 2.53 3.31
CA LEU A 146 0.51 3.72 3.38
C LEU A 146 1.29 5.04 3.56
N PRO A 147 2.28 5.14 4.46
CA PRO A 147 3.14 6.32 4.54
C PRO A 147 3.83 6.66 3.23
N LEU A 148 4.26 5.68 2.44
CA LEU A 148 4.91 5.91 1.15
C LEU A 148 3.92 6.40 0.08
N VAL A 149 2.65 6.00 0.13
CA VAL A 149 1.60 6.53 -0.74
C VAL A 149 1.31 8.00 -0.40
N PHE A 150 1.10 8.32 0.88
CA PHE A 150 0.70 9.66 1.30
C PHE A 150 1.86 10.67 1.30
N TYR A 151 3.05 10.26 1.77
CA TYR A 151 4.21 11.13 1.87
C TYR A 151 5.13 11.08 0.65
N GLY A 152 5.25 9.92 -0.01
CA GLY A 152 6.20 9.66 -1.10
C GLY A 152 7.53 9.06 -0.62
N GLY A 153 8.51 8.97 -1.52
CA GLY A 153 9.79 8.26 -1.26
C GLY A 153 10.84 9.00 -0.43
N GLY A 154 10.55 10.22 0.02
CA GLY A 154 11.48 11.03 0.82
C GLY A 154 12.66 11.60 0.03
N LYS A 155 13.58 12.26 0.73
CA LYS A 155 14.67 13.06 0.11
C LYS A 155 15.73 12.24 -0.66
N LEU A 156 15.88 10.95 -0.32
CA LEU A 156 16.80 10.01 -0.99
C LEU A 156 16.18 9.23 -2.14
N SER A 157 14.96 9.57 -2.57
CA SER A 157 14.28 8.90 -3.68
C SER A 157 14.68 9.49 -5.03
N LEU A 158 14.63 8.68 -6.09
CA LEU A 158 14.73 9.17 -7.46
C LEU A 158 13.60 10.15 -7.81
N ASP A 159 12.39 9.99 -7.26
CA ASP A 159 11.30 10.95 -7.41
C ASP A 159 11.73 12.36 -6.95
N HIS A 160 12.38 12.47 -5.78
CA HIS A 160 12.87 13.74 -5.26
C HIS A 160 13.97 14.33 -6.15
N LEU A 161 14.90 13.49 -6.61
CA LEU A 161 15.95 13.90 -7.53
C LEU A 161 15.37 14.45 -8.85
N LEU A 162 14.40 13.75 -9.44
CA LEU A 162 13.75 14.16 -10.70
C LEU A 162 13.01 15.50 -10.56
N ILE A 163 12.36 15.76 -9.42
CA ILE A 163 11.71 17.06 -9.16
C ILE A 163 12.75 18.18 -9.10
N LYS A 164 13.89 17.95 -8.43
CA LYS A 164 15.00 18.93 -8.37
C LYS A 164 15.61 19.18 -9.74
N LEU A 165 15.93 18.12 -10.49
CA LEU A 165 16.52 18.23 -11.82
C LEU A 165 15.60 18.92 -12.84
N SER A 166 14.29 18.84 -12.63
CA SER A 166 13.30 19.53 -13.47
C SER A 166 12.97 20.97 -13.02
N ASN A 167 13.76 21.55 -12.11
CA ASN A 167 13.56 22.90 -11.56
C ASN A 167 12.17 23.12 -10.92
N ARG A 168 11.57 22.05 -10.39
CA ARG A 168 10.25 22.08 -9.74
C ARG A 168 10.35 21.99 -8.23
N SER A 169 11.46 22.43 -7.63
CA SER A 169 11.73 22.30 -6.20
C SER A 169 10.62 22.87 -5.30
N GLY A 170 9.90 23.92 -5.74
CA GLY A 170 8.74 24.44 -5.01
C GLY A 170 7.62 23.42 -4.79
N ARG A 171 7.51 22.39 -5.67
CA ARG A 171 6.52 21.31 -5.54
C ARG A 171 6.78 20.37 -4.36
N LEU A 172 7.98 20.39 -3.78
CA LEU A 172 8.35 19.49 -2.67
C LEU A 172 7.65 19.87 -1.35
N GLU A 173 7.18 21.12 -1.25
CA GLU A 173 6.53 21.66 -0.06
C GLU A 173 5.02 21.90 -0.27
N ASP A 174 4.53 21.74 -1.50
CA ASP A 174 3.12 21.90 -1.86
C ASP A 174 2.23 20.95 -1.02
N ARG A 175 1.26 21.53 -0.29
CA ARG A 175 0.21 20.80 0.42
C ARG A 175 -1.14 21.43 0.11
N THR A 176 -2.07 20.63 -0.39
CA THR A 176 -3.45 21.04 -0.65
C THR A 176 -4.37 20.10 0.13
N GLY A 177 -5.14 20.66 1.07
CA GLY A 177 -6.08 19.92 1.91
C GLY A 177 -7.51 20.33 1.58
N ASP A 178 -8.06 19.77 0.51
CA ASP A 178 -9.41 20.03 0.03
C ASP A 178 -10.25 18.73 -0.06
N LEU A 179 -11.46 18.83 -0.61
CA LEU A 179 -12.36 17.67 -0.75
C LEU A 179 -11.74 16.59 -1.64
N GLN A 180 -11.01 16.98 -2.68
CA GLN A 180 -10.31 16.08 -3.57
C GLN A 180 -9.16 15.36 -2.85
N ALA A 181 -8.45 16.02 -1.94
CA ALA A 181 -7.45 15.38 -1.09
C ALA A 181 -8.09 14.30 -0.20
N LEU A 182 -9.28 14.55 0.37
CA LEU A 182 -10.05 13.52 1.07
C LEU A 182 -10.46 12.39 0.12
N GLY A 183 -10.92 12.71 -1.09
CA GLY A 183 -11.28 11.73 -2.11
C GLY A 183 -10.12 10.78 -2.45
N LEU A 184 -8.92 11.32 -2.66
CA LEU A 184 -7.71 10.52 -2.87
C LEU A 184 -7.37 9.65 -1.67
N ALA A 185 -7.54 10.15 -0.44
CA ALA A 185 -7.31 9.36 0.77
C ALA A 185 -8.29 8.19 0.88
N LEU A 186 -9.58 8.45 0.64
CA LEU A 186 -10.61 7.41 0.61
C LEU A 186 -10.33 6.38 -0.48
N PHE A 187 -9.87 6.80 -1.66
CA PHE A 187 -9.49 5.89 -2.74
C PHE A 187 -8.37 4.92 -2.32
N VAL A 188 -7.29 5.45 -1.72
CA VAL A 188 -6.16 4.65 -1.24
C VAL A 188 -6.62 3.64 -0.19
N LEU A 189 -7.43 4.08 0.79
CA LEU A 189 -7.98 3.19 1.81
C LEU A 189 -8.92 2.14 1.21
N ALA A 190 -9.69 2.49 0.18
CA ALA A 190 -10.54 1.55 -0.52
C ALA A 190 -9.73 0.44 -1.20
N MET A 191 -8.63 0.79 -1.88
CA MET A 191 -7.72 -0.18 -2.50
C MET A 191 -7.05 -1.09 -1.47
N ALA A 192 -6.85 -0.64 -0.24
CA ALA A 192 -6.28 -1.48 0.82
C ALA A 192 -7.27 -2.54 1.34
N VAL A 193 -8.59 -2.30 1.25
CA VAL A 193 -9.59 -3.15 1.93
C VAL A 193 -10.58 -3.85 0.99
N VAL A 194 -10.78 -3.38 -0.24
CA VAL A 194 -11.88 -3.87 -1.12
C VAL A 194 -11.84 -5.37 -1.41
N TRP A 195 -10.68 -6.01 -1.39
CA TRP A 195 -10.57 -7.45 -1.63
C TRP A 195 -10.80 -8.29 -0.38
N VAL A 196 -10.47 -7.79 0.80
CA VAL A 196 -10.69 -8.50 2.08
C VAL A 196 -12.10 -8.24 2.61
N GLU A 197 -12.56 -6.99 2.51
CA GLU A 197 -13.84 -6.49 3.00
C GLU A 197 -14.55 -5.65 1.90
N PRO A 198 -15.20 -6.30 0.91
CA PRO A 198 -15.77 -5.60 -0.24
C PRO A 198 -16.81 -4.55 0.09
N SER A 199 -17.66 -4.77 1.10
CA SER A 199 -18.69 -3.81 1.52
C SER A 199 -18.08 -2.46 1.95
N TRP A 200 -17.07 -2.52 2.80
CA TRP A 200 -16.31 -1.34 3.25
C TRP A 200 -15.53 -0.70 2.11
N GLY A 201 -14.83 -1.51 1.30
CA GLY A 201 -14.06 -1.00 0.16
C GLY A 201 -14.93 -0.29 -0.88
N ILE A 202 -16.09 -0.84 -1.22
CA ILE A 202 -17.05 -0.21 -2.15
C ILE A 202 -17.61 1.08 -1.56
N GLY A 203 -17.96 1.10 -0.27
CA GLY A 203 -18.42 2.32 0.41
C GLY A 203 -17.37 3.44 0.34
N LEU A 204 -16.10 3.11 0.58
CA LEU A 204 -14.98 4.05 0.44
C LEU A 204 -14.77 4.51 -1.00
N LEU A 205 -14.92 3.62 -2.00
CA LEU A 205 -14.86 3.99 -3.42
C LEU A 205 -15.96 4.98 -3.79
N VAL A 206 -17.21 4.74 -3.36
CA VAL A 206 -18.33 5.66 -3.62
C VAL A 206 -18.06 7.03 -3.00
N GLY A 207 -17.61 7.06 -1.73
CA GLY A 207 -17.23 8.30 -1.06
C GLY A 207 -16.08 9.03 -1.76
N SER A 208 -15.06 8.28 -2.19
CA SER A 208 -13.94 8.78 -3.00
C SER A 208 -14.42 9.43 -4.29
N THR A 209 -15.22 8.71 -5.08
CA THR A 209 -15.74 9.21 -6.36
C THR A 209 -16.59 10.46 -6.16
N ALA A 210 -17.47 10.48 -5.16
CA ALA A 210 -18.25 11.67 -4.83
C ALA A 210 -17.33 12.86 -4.48
N ALA A 211 -16.34 12.66 -3.61
CA ALA A 211 -15.41 13.71 -3.21
C ALA A 211 -14.53 14.24 -4.37
N LEU A 212 -14.13 13.36 -5.29
CA LEU A 212 -13.31 13.74 -6.45
C LEU A 212 -14.11 14.49 -7.52
N LEU A 213 -15.40 14.15 -7.72
CA LEU A 213 -16.24 14.72 -8.77
C LEU A 213 -17.03 15.96 -8.33
N LEU A 214 -17.26 16.13 -7.03
CA LEU A 214 -17.98 17.31 -6.52
C LEU A 214 -17.13 18.58 -6.73
N PRO A 215 -17.65 19.59 -7.46
CA PRO A 215 -16.98 20.86 -7.60
C PRO A 215 -16.82 21.52 -6.23
N GLN A 216 -15.66 22.14 -5.99
CA GLN A 216 -15.48 22.93 -4.78
C GLN A 216 -16.35 24.19 -4.88
N PHE A 217 -17.39 24.28 -4.05
CA PHE A 217 -18.24 25.47 -3.98
C PHE A 217 -17.54 26.67 -3.33
N MET A 218 -16.45 26.43 -2.59
CA MET A 218 -15.64 27.46 -1.93
C MET A 218 -14.16 27.32 -2.36
N SER A 219 -13.86 27.57 -3.64
CA SER A 219 -12.47 27.92 -3.97
C SER A 219 -12.17 29.26 -3.32
N ASN A 220 -11.21 29.28 -2.40
CA ASN A 220 -10.79 30.50 -1.70
C ASN A 220 -10.36 31.55 -2.76
N PRO A 221 -10.98 32.74 -2.84
CA PRO A 221 -10.60 33.77 -3.82
C PRO A 221 -9.20 34.38 -3.61
N LEU A 222 -8.41 33.88 -2.66
CA LEU A 222 -7.15 34.48 -2.23
C LEU A 222 -5.96 33.52 -2.39
N ARG A 223 -5.56 33.32 -3.65
CA ARG A 223 -4.14 33.16 -4.00
C ARG A 223 -3.82 34.22 -5.07
N SER A 224 -3.55 35.44 -4.60
CA SER A 224 -2.84 36.49 -5.33
C SER A 224 -1.34 36.24 -5.25
#